data_AF-A0A506RI34-F1
#
_entry.id   AF-A0A506RI34-F1
#
_cell.length_a   1.000
_cell.length_b   1.000
_cell.length_c   1.000
_cell.angle_alpha   90.00
_cell.angle_beta   90.00
_cell.angle_gamma   90.00
#
_symmetry.space_group_name_H-M   'P 1'
#
loop_
_entity.id
_entity.type
_entity.pdbx_description
1 polymer ?
#
loop_
_entity_poly.entity_id
_entity_poly.type
_entity_poly.pdbx_seq_one_letter_code
_entity_poly.pdbx_strand_id
1 'polypeptide(L)'
;MIKRLAAWLLMSVLCLPVVANAQQPSSPKVAIVQAQILIDKGEIENAIALLENANKQFPGNDMLLILYGDALYENKQMTLAEQVYMQALEINPLSPTAAKRIEVIRAISNASVSEKAQQLEELTLDKLFDLLAMALAFALGTVMSKYLRKFSDWNFMRRCRKLFLKGDYDDFVDLLEIQLSTNELKPLRKSIEFMQQHMTPEEINRLLNRYVNTEDNLHTLTRMVRLSYEAGYQKI
;
A
#
# COMPACT_ATOMS: atom_id res chain seq x y z
N MET A 1 60.41 -28.35 -19.27
CA MET A 1 59.64 -28.32 -18.00
C MET A 1 60.64 -27.94 -16.92
N ILE A 2 60.69 -26.69 -16.45
CA ILE A 2 59.85 -26.16 -15.39
C ILE A 2 59.63 -24.67 -15.69
N LYS A 3 58.38 -24.36 -16.06
CA LYS A 3 57.81 -23.03 -15.94
C LYS A 3 57.38 -22.85 -14.48
N ARG A 4 57.25 -21.59 -14.08
CA ARG A 4 56.44 -21.05 -12.98
C ARG A 4 57.18 -20.90 -11.64
N LEU A 5 57.26 -19.63 -11.23
CA LEU A 5 57.31 -19.04 -9.90
C LEU A 5 58.49 -18.07 -9.79
N ALA A 6 58.21 -16.89 -9.23
CA ALA A 6 59.14 -15.79 -8.96
C ALA A 6 59.54 -14.90 -10.16
N ALA A 7 58.56 -14.17 -10.70
CA ALA A 7 58.77 -12.76 -11.09
C ALA A 7 57.42 -12.00 -11.09
N TRP A 8 56.58 -12.31 -10.10
CA TRP A 8 55.48 -11.44 -9.66
C TRP A 8 56.05 -10.50 -8.61
N LEU A 9 56.80 -9.48 -9.02
CA LEU A 9 57.23 -8.35 -8.19
C LEU A 9 57.97 -7.37 -9.10
N LEU A 10 57.26 -6.32 -9.53
CA LEU A 10 57.72 -5.02 -10.07
C LEU A 10 56.79 -4.49 -11.19
N MET A 11 55.47 -4.60 -10.97
CA MET A 11 54.47 -3.73 -11.62
C MET A 11 53.73 -2.96 -10.52
N SER A 12 54.50 -2.34 -9.63
CA SER A 12 54.04 -1.28 -8.74
C SER A 12 54.68 0.02 -9.20
N VAL A 13 54.30 0.47 -10.39
CA VAL A 13 54.52 1.86 -10.77
C VAL A 13 53.46 2.67 -10.03
N LEU A 14 53.97 3.43 -9.07
CA LEU A 14 53.31 4.44 -8.27
C LEU A 14 52.13 5.10 -9.01
N CYS A 15 50.93 4.87 -8.49
CA CYS A 15 49.84 5.83 -8.63
C CYS A 15 50.18 7.00 -7.70
N LEU A 16 50.86 8.03 -8.22
CA LEU A 16 50.98 9.29 -7.50
C LEU A 16 49.59 9.93 -7.47
N PRO A 17 49.07 10.34 -6.30
CA PRO A 17 47.94 11.25 -6.30
C PRO A 17 48.41 12.53 -6.98
N VAL A 18 47.73 12.94 -8.06
CA VAL A 18 47.80 14.31 -8.54
C VAL A 18 47.18 15.16 -7.45
N VAL A 19 48.01 15.59 -6.50
CA VAL A 19 47.69 16.71 -5.63
C VAL A 19 47.68 17.90 -6.56
N ALA A 20 46.49 18.39 -6.90
CA ALA A 20 46.34 19.68 -7.55
C ALA A 20 47.08 20.70 -6.68
N ASN A 21 48.25 21.14 -7.15
CA ASN A 21 49.08 22.12 -6.48
C ASN A 21 48.39 23.49 -6.64
N ALA A 22 47.31 23.70 -5.90
CA ALA A 22 46.75 25.03 -5.71
C ALA A 22 47.79 25.80 -4.92
N GLN A 23 48.42 26.81 -5.55
CA GLN A 23 49.25 27.78 -4.84
C GLN A 23 48.46 28.25 -3.61
N GLN A 24 48.95 27.91 -2.41
CA GLN A 24 48.33 28.35 -1.17
C GLN A 24 48.20 29.88 -1.21
N PRO A 25 47.00 30.44 -0.93
CA PRO A 25 46.79 31.87 -1.05
C PRO A 25 47.73 32.61 -0.09
N SER A 26 48.49 33.55 -0.63
CA SER A 26 49.47 34.31 0.15
C SER A 26 48.84 35.32 1.11
N SER A 27 47.54 35.60 0.95
CA SER A 27 46.77 36.51 1.81
C SER A 27 45.27 36.18 1.74
N PRO A 28 44.46 36.61 2.74
CA PRO A 28 43.01 36.40 2.71
C PRO A 28 42.35 37.08 1.50
N LYS A 29 42.88 38.21 1.00
CA LYS A 29 42.37 38.86 -0.22
C LYS A 29 42.54 37.99 -1.46
N VAL A 30 43.69 37.32 -1.58
CA VAL A 30 43.94 36.39 -2.70
C VAL A 30 43.00 35.19 -2.61
N ALA A 31 42.83 34.63 -1.41
CA ALA A 31 41.89 33.53 -1.18
C ALA A 31 40.45 33.91 -1.55
N ILE A 32 39.98 35.10 -1.14
CA ILE A 32 38.65 35.63 -1.48
C ILE A 32 38.44 35.71 -2.99
N VAL A 33 39.40 36.31 -3.72
CA VAL A 33 39.28 36.48 -5.18
C VAL A 33 39.32 35.13 -5.89
N GLN A 34 40.22 34.22 -5.50
CA GLN A 34 40.30 32.89 -6.09
C GLN A 34 39.04 32.07 -5.83
N ALA A 35 38.53 32.09 -4.60
CA ALA A 35 37.28 31.45 -4.22
C ALA A 35 36.11 31.96 -5.07
N GLN A 36 35.97 33.28 -5.21
CA GLN A 36 34.90 33.87 -6.02
C GLN A 36 34.99 33.42 -7.47
N ILE A 37 36.20 33.42 -8.07
CA ILE A 37 36.40 32.93 -9.44
C ILE A 37 36.00 31.46 -9.57
N LEU A 38 36.33 30.61 -8.60
CA LEU A 38 35.96 29.20 -8.62
C LEU A 38 34.44 29.02 -8.51
N ILE A 39 33.77 29.77 -7.63
CA ILE A 39 32.31 29.77 -7.49
C ILE A 39 31.65 30.22 -8.80
N ASP A 40 32.10 31.34 -9.38
CA ASP A 40 31.54 31.91 -10.62
C ASP A 40 31.71 30.97 -11.82
N LYS A 41 32.78 30.15 -11.83
CA LYS A 41 33.02 29.11 -12.83
C LYS A 41 32.23 27.82 -12.59
N GLY A 42 31.54 27.71 -11.45
CA GLY A 42 30.86 26.47 -11.04
C GLY A 42 31.81 25.38 -10.54
N GLU A 43 33.09 25.69 -10.31
CA GLU A 43 34.07 24.77 -9.72
C GLU A 43 33.90 24.70 -8.19
N ILE A 44 32.69 24.36 -7.74
CA ILE A 44 32.25 24.50 -6.35
C ILE A 44 33.07 23.65 -5.38
N GLU A 45 33.44 22.42 -5.77
CA GLU A 45 34.28 21.53 -4.94
C GLU A 45 35.69 22.08 -4.73
N ASN A 46 36.27 22.67 -5.79
CA ASN A 46 37.58 23.34 -5.71
C ASN A 46 37.48 24.60 -4.83
N ALA A 47 36.39 25.36 -4.93
CA ALA A 47 36.12 26.52 -4.09
C ALA A 47 36.05 26.12 -2.60
N ILE A 48 35.30 25.05 -2.30
CA ILE A 48 35.18 24.48 -0.95
C ILE A 48 36.55 24.10 -0.39
N ALA A 49 37.35 23.34 -1.14
CA ALA A 49 38.67 22.91 -0.69
C ALA A 49 39.64 24.09 -0.46
N LEU A 50 39.58 25.11 -1.32
CA LEU A 50 40.37 26.33 -1.17
C LEU A 50 39.94 27.11 0.08
N LEU A 51 38.64 27.30 0.27
CA LEU A 51 38.07 28.07 1.38
C LEU A 51 38.25 27.38 2.73
N GLU A 52 38.16 26.04 2.78
CA GLU A 52 38.45 25.27 3.98
C GLU A 52 39.91 25.48 4.44
N ASN A 53 40.86 25.44 3.50
CA ASN A 53 42.27 25.70 3.80
C ASN A 53 42.52 27.17 4.16
N ALA A 54 41.92 28.11 3.43
CA ALA A 54 42.07 29.55 3.68
C ALA A 54 41.53 29.95 5.06
N ASN A 55 40.40 29.37 5.50
CA ASN A 55 39.85 29.62 6.84
C ASN A 55 40.75 29.10 7.96
N LYS A 56 41.48 27.99 7.74
CA LYS A 56 42.49 27.48 8.69
C LYS A 56 43.72 28.38 8.75
N GLN A 57 44.15 28.93 7.61
CA GLN A 57 45.34 29.76 7.50
C GLN A 57 45.11 31.20 7.98
N PHE A 58 43.91 31.73 7.77
CA PHE A 58 43.52 33.11 8.08
C PHE A 58 42.27 33.13 8.98
N PRO A 59 42.37 32.64 10.23
CA PRO A 59 41.25 32.68 11.16
C PRO A 59 40.85 34.13 11.46
N GLY A 60 39.56 34.37 11.72
CA GLY A 60 39.05 35.72 12.05
C GLY A 60 38.60 36.56 10.85
N ASN A 61 38.51 35.98 9.65
CA ASN A 61 37.96 36.65 8.47
C ASN A 61 36.53 36.16 8.18
N ASP A 62 35.53 37.01 8.44
CA ASP A 62 34.12 36.70 8.21
C ASP A 62 33.79 36.51 6.72
N MET A 63 34.43 37.26 5.82
CA MET A 63 34.21 37.13 4.38
C MET A 63 34.63 35.76 3.81
N LEU A 64 35.73 35.18 4.29
CA LEU A 64 36.14 33.82 3.89
C LEU A 64 35.13 32.76 4.36
N LEU A 65 34.52 32.94 5.53
CA LEU A 65 33.43 32.07 5.98
C LEU A 65 32.15 32.30 5.18
N ILE A 66 31.80 33.55 4.83
CA ILE A 66 30.64 33.84 3.98
C ILE A 66 30.78 33.15 2.62
N LEU A 67 31.93 33.27 1.96
CA LEU A 67 32.18 32.60 0.68
C LEU A 67 32.18 31.07 0.84
N TYR A 68 32.63 30.55 1.97
CA TYR A 68 32.57 29.12 2.25
C TYR A 68 31.13 28.63 2.39
N GLY A 69 30.30 29.39 3.11
CA GLY A 69 28.87 29.16 3.18
C GLY A 69 28.21 29.24 1.81
N ASP A 70 28.61 30.20 0.96
CA ASP A 70 28.06 30.35 -0.41
C ASP A 70 28.41 29.12 -1.26
N ALA A 71 29.66 28.65 -1.21
CA ALA A 71 30.08 27.45 -1.94
C ALA A 71 29.34 26.18 -1.44
N LEU A 72 29.14 26.04 -0.12
CA LEU A 72 28.35 24.94 0.46
C LEU A 72 26.87 25.01 0.05
N TYR A 73 26.32 26.23 -0.01
CA TYR A 73 24.94 26.46 -0.46
C TYR A 73 24.75 26.04 -1.93
N GLU A 74 25.66 26.45 -2.81
CA GLU A 74 25.65 26.03 -4.24
C GLU A 74 25.84 24.52 -4.38
N ASN A 75 26.63 23.91 -3.48
CA ASN A 75 26.79 22.45 -3.41
C ASN A 75 25.58 21.71 -2.77
N LYS A 76 24.48 22.42 -2.50
CA LYS A 76 23.24 21.91 -1.87
C LYS A 76 23.43 21.39 -0.44
N GLN A 77 24.53 21.73 0.22
CA GLN A 77 24.84 21.35 1.59
C GLN A 77 24.29 22.40 2.57
N MET A 78 22.97 22.59 2.55
CA MET A 78 22.27 23.69 3.24
C MET A 78 22.57 23.77 4.74
N THR A 79 22.61 22.62 5.43
CA THR A 79 22.90 22.56 6.87
C THR A 79 24.32 23.02 7.19
N LEU A 80 25.30 22.60 6.39
CA LEU A 80 26.69 23.01 6.57
C LEU A 80 26.87 24.49 6.22
N ALA A 81 26.21 24.95 5.14
CA ALA A 81 26.23 26.35 4.75
C ALA A 81 25.71 27.25 5.90
N GLU A 82 24.57 26.90 6.50
CA GLU A 82 24.03 27.63 7.65
C GLU A 82 25.01 27.69 8.83
N GLN A 83 25.62 26.57 9.20
CA GLN A 83 26.61 26.52 10.28
C GLN A 83 27.80 27.44 10.01
N VAL A 84 28.30 27.46 8.78
CA VAL A 84 29.43 28.31 8.39
C VAL A 84 29.04 29.79 8.38
N TYR A 85 27.84 30.15 7.93
CA TYR A 85 27.35 31.54 8.06
C TYR A 85 27.18 31.96 9.52
N MET A 86 26.76 31.05 10.41
CA MET A 86 26.71 31.33 11.85
C MET A 86 28.09 31.63 12.41
N GLN A 87 29.12 30.87 12.02
CA GLN A 87 30.51 31.17 12.38
C GLN A 87 30.96 32.54 11.86
N ALA A 88 30.53 32.95 10.66
CA ALA A 88 30.81 34.29 10.15
C ALA A 88 30.19 35.40 11.04
N LEU A 89 28.97 35.16 11.56
CA LEU A 89 28.32 36.06 12.51
C LEU A 89 28.97 36.06 13.90
N GLU A 90 29.63 34.98 14.32
CA GLU A 90 30.43 34.99 15.56
C GLU A 90 31.63 35.94 15.44
N ILE A 91 32.23 36.04 14.26
CA ILE A 91 33.33 36.97 13.97
C ILE A 91 32.80 38.40 13.79
N ASN A 92 31.75 38.57 12.99
CA ASN A 92 31.14 39.85 12.70
C ASN A 92 29.60 39.79 12.89
N PRO A 93 29.12 40.08 14.12
CA PRO A 93 27.68 39.99 14.44
C PRO A 93 26.78 40.93 13.63
N LEU A 94 27.35 41.96 13.01
CA LEU A 94 26.62 42.95 12.22
C LEU A 94 26.70 42.69 10.71
N SER A 95 27.19 41.51 10.28
CA SER A 95 27.26 41.17 8.85
C SER A 95 25.86 40.94 8.25
N PRO A 96 25.33 41.86 7.41
CA PRO A 96 24.00 41.70 6.84
C PRO A 96 23.96 40.54 5.84
N THR A 97 25.09 40.23 5.21
CA THR A 97 25.19 39.15 4.21
C THR A 97 24.98 37.79 4.85
N ALA A 98 25.73 37.47 5.91
CA ALA A 98 25.61 36.18 6.59
C ALA A 98 24.21 35.98 7.19
N ALA A 99 23.66 37.01 7.83
CA ALA A 99 22.30 36.97 8.39
C ALA A 99 21.24 36.69 7.32
N LYS A 100 21.30 37.38 6.18
CA LYS A 100 20.37 37.18 5.07
C LYS A 100 20.47 35.77 4.47
N ARG A 101 21.67 35.20 4.36
CA ARG A 101 21.86 33.83 3.84
C ARG A 101 21.21 32.78 4.76
N ILE A 102 21.37 32.92 6.06
CA ILE A 102 20.72 32.03 7.06
C ILE A 102 19.20 32.14 6.96
N GLU A 103 18.66 33.35 6.84
CA GLU A 103 17.22 33.57 6.70
C GLU A 103 16.65 32.83 5.49
N VAL A 104 17.32 32.93 4.33
CA VAL A 104 16.93 32.22 3.10
C VAL A 104 16.93 30.69 3.30
N ILE A 105 18.01 30.14 3.88
CA ILE A 105 18.10 28.68 4.14
C ILE A 105 16.95 28.22 5.04
N ARG A 106 16.69 28.95 6.12
CA ARG A 106 15.62 28.62 7.07
C ARG A 106 14.23 28.74 6.45
N ALA A 107 13.99 29.76 5.63
CA ALA A 107 12.73 29.93 4.93
C ALA A 107 12.44 28.74 3.99
N ILE A 108 13.45 28.30 3.22
CA ILE A 108 13.34 27.14 2.33
C ILE A 108 13.08 25.86 3.14
N SER A 109 13.84 25.64 4.23
CA SER A 109 13.67 24.47 5.09
C SER A 109 12.25 24.40 5.65
N ASN A 110 11.75 25.50 6.23
CA ASN A 110 10.42 25.56 6.81
C ASN A 110 9.32 25.30 5.78
N ALA A 111 9.43 25.89 4.59
CA ALA A 111 8.47 25.64 3.50
C ALA A 111 8.45 24.15 3.09
N SER A 112 9.63 23.54 2.94
CA SER A 112 9.74 22.13 2.55
C SER A 112 9.20 21.16 3.61
N VAL A 113 9.36 21.48 4.89
CA VAL A 113 8.83 20.69 6.01
C VAL A 113 7.31 20.80 6.05
N SER A 114 6.78 22.00 5.86
CA SER A 114 5.33 22.24 5.80
C SER A 114 4.68 21.45 4.66
N GLU A 115 5.26 21.49 3.46
CA GLU A 115 4.74 20.77 2.29
C GLU A 115 4.75 19.25 2.51
N LYS A 116 5.85 18.69 3.02
CA LYS A 116 5.95 17.26 3.32
C LYS A 116 4.97 16.81 4.41
N ALA A 117 4.78 17.63 5.44
CA ALA A 117 3.83 17.34 6.51
C ALA A 117 2.40 17.29 5.97
N GLN A 118 2.01 18.26 5.15
CA GLN A 118 0.71 18.30 4.48
C GLN A 118 0.50 17.10 3.55
N GLN A 119 1.49 16.80 2.71
CA GLN A 119 1.43 15.64 1.81
C GLN A 119 1.30 14.31 2.56
N LEU A 120 1.97 14.16 3.69
CA LEU A 120 1.87 12.94 4.49
C LEU A 120 0.49 12.81 5.14
N GLU A 121 -0.07 13.91 5.64
CA GLU A 121 -1.42 13.93 6.22
C GLU A 121 -2.49 13.58 5.19
N GLU A 122 -2.47 14.22 4.01
CA GLU A 122 -3.41 13.91 2.92
C GLU A 122 -3.29 12.45 2.46
N LEU A 123 -2.07 11.97 2.20
CA LEU A 123 -1.84 10.61 1.71
C LEU A 123 -2.22 9.54 2.75
N THR A 124 -2.00 9.80 4.03
CA THR A 124 -2.32 8.85 5.11
C THR A 124 -3.81 8.79 5.37
N LEU A 125 -4.51 9.92 5.35
CA LEU A 125 -5.95 9.96 5.53
C LEU A 125 -6.68 9.28 4.36
N ASP A 126 -6.36 9.60 3.11
CA ASP A 126 -7.02 8.99 1.94
C ASP A 126 -6.86 7.46 1.93
N LYS A 127 -5.63 6.97 2.11
CA LYS A 127 -5.37 5.51 2.14
C LYS A 127 -6.05 4.81 3.31
N LEU A 128 -6.14 5.48 4.46
CA LEU A 128 -6.82 4.95 5.63
C LEU A 128 -8.33 4.86 5.37
N PHE A 129 -8.94 5.90 4.79
CA PHE A 129 -10.35 5.91 4.45
C PHE A 129 -10.70 4.86 3.38
N ASP A 130 -9.86 4.68 2.35
CA ASP A 130 -10.04 3.63 1.35
C ASP A 130 -10.02 2.23 1.96
N LEU A 131 -9.07 1.98 2.87
CA LEU A 131 -8.96 0.69 3.56
C LEU A 131 -10.20 0.43 4.42
N LEU A 132 -10.66 1.44 5.17
CA LEU A 132 -11.87 1.35 5.97
C LEU A 132 -13.11 1.13 5.10
N ALA A 133 -13.23 1.85 3.99
CA ALA A 133 -14.35 1.69 3.06
C ALA A 133 -14.37 0.27 2.46
N MET A 134 -13.23 -0.27 2.04
CA MET A 134 -13.14 -1.63 1.53
C MET A 134 -13.51 -2.68 2.58
N ALA A 135 -13.02 -2.51 3.82
CA ALA A 135 -13.35 -3.40 4.93
C ALA A 135 -14.86 -3.38 5.25
N LEU A 136 -15.47 -2.19 5.27
CA LEU A 136 -16.91 -2.03 5.49
C LEU A 136 -17.72 -2.63 4.34
N ALA A 137 -17.34 -2.39 3.09
CA ALA A 137 -18.02 -2.96 1.93
C ALA A 137 -17.97 -4.50 1.95
N PHE A 138 -16.83 -5.08 2.33
CA PHE A 138 -16.68 -6.52 2.47
C PHE A 138 -17.52 -7.08 3.62
N ALA A 139 -17.49 -6.43 4.79
CA ALA A 139 -18.31 -6.83 5.95
C ALA A 139 -19.81 -6.75 5.62
N LEU A 140 -20.25 -5.68 4.98
CA LEU A 140 -21.64 -5.51 4.56
C LEU A 140 -22.02 -6.53 3.49
N GLY A 141 -21.17 -6.78 2.48
CA GLY A 141 -21.44 -7.79 1.45
C GLY A 141 -21.58 -9.21 2.01
N THR A 142 -20.72 -9.58 2.96
CA THR A 142 -20.77 -10.91 3.60
C THR A 142 -22.00 -11.08 4.50
N VAL A 143 -22.34 -10.06 5.29
CA VAL A 143 -23.55 -10.08 6.13
C VAL A 143 -24.80 -10.06 5.24
N MET A 144 -24.87 -9.14 4.29
CA MET A 144 -26.02 -8.97 3.39
C MET A 144 -26.28 -10.23 2.57
N SER A 145 -25.25 -10.83 1.97
CA SER A 145 -25.39 -12.08 1.19
C SER A 145 -25.96 -13.23 2.02
N LYS A 146 -25.57 -13.36 3.29
CA LYS A 146 -26.11 -14.37 4.21
C LYS A 146 -27.58 -14.12 4.53
N TYR A 147 -27.96 -12.88 4.80
CA TYR A 147 -29.34 -12.52 5.12
C TYR A 147 -30.26 -12.62 3.90
N LEU A 148 -29.81 -12.17 2.72
CA LEU A 148 -30.55 -12.26 1.47
C LEU A 148 -30.84 -13.72 1.09
N ARG A 149 -29.86 -14.62 1.19
CA ARG A 149 -30.09 -16.06 0.97
C ARG A 149 -31.12 -16.62 1.94
N LYS A 150 -30.98 -16.35 3.23
CA LYS A 150 -31.94 -16.82 4.25
C LYS A 150 -33.35 -16.29 4.01
N PHE A 151 -33.47 -15.03 3.57
CA PHE A 151 -34.75 -14.42 3.24
C PHE A 151 -35.37 -15.02 1.99
N SER A 152 -34.57 -15.26 0.94
CA SER A 152 -34.98 -15.95 -0.28
C SER A 152 -35.51 -17.35 0.02
N ASP A 153 -34.74 -18.16 0.76
CA ASP A 153 -35.14 -19.50 1.19
C ASP A 153 -36.46 -19.47 1.98
N TRP A 154 -36.59 -18.52 2.92
CA TRP A 154 -37.79 -18.38 3.73
C TRP A 154 -39.01 -18.04 2.86
N ASN A 155 -38.88 -17.10 1.92
CA ASN A 155 -39.97 -16.70 1.04
C ASN A 155 -40.37 -17.84 0.09
N PHE A 156 -39.39 -18.55 -0.47
CA PHE A 156 -39.61 -19.73 -1.29
C PHE A 156 -40.38 -20.81 -0.52
N MET A 157 -39.92 -21.17 0.68
CA MET A 157 -40.58 -22.17 1.52
C MET A 157 -41.99 -21.74 1.92
N ARG A 158 -42.20 -20.44 2.18
CA ARG A 158 -43.54 -19.90 2.47
C ARG A 158 -44.48 -20.07 1.28
N ARG A 159 -44.02 -19.79 0.05
CA ARG A 159 -44.80 -19.99 -1.18
C ARG A 159 -45.11 -21.46 -1.41
N CYS A 160 -44.10 -22.32 -1.30
CA CYS A 160 -44.21 -23.78 -1.47
C CYS A 160 -45.27 -24.37 -0.52
N ARG A 161 -45.18 -24.07 0.78
CA ARG A 161 -46.18 -24.51 1.77
C ARG A 161 -47.59 -23.97 1.47
N LYS A 162 -47.70 -22.72 1.04
CA LYS A 162 -48.98 -22.09 0.72
C LYS A 162 -49.69 -22.78 -0.45
N LEU A 163 -48.95 -23.16 -1.51
CA LEU A 163 -49.51 -23.86 -2.67
C LEU A 163 -49.97 -25.27 -2.29
N PHE A 164 -49.13 -26.00 -1.56
CA PHE A 164 -49.46 -27.34 -1.08
C PHE A 164 -50.75 -27.35 -0.24
N LEU A 165 -50.88 -26.44 0.74
CA LEU A 165 -52.06 -26.36 1.60
C LEU A 165 -53.33 -25.93 0.87
N LYS A 166 -53.20 -25.25 -0.27
CA LYS A 166 -54.33 -24.91 -1.15
C LYS A 166 -54.78 -26.08 -2.04
N GLY A 167 -53.95 -27.11 -2.18
CA GLY A 167 -54.15 -28.19 -3.14
C GLY A 167 -53.67 -27.85 -4.56
N ASP A 168 -52.93 -26.76 -4.74
CA ASP A 168 -52.33 -26.35 -6.02
C ASP A 168 -51.06 -27.20 -6.27
N TYR A 169 -51.26 -28.51 -6.48
CA TYR A 169 -50.16 -29.49 -6.49
C TYR A 169 -49.26 -29.41 -7.73
N ASP A 170 -49.80 -28.93 -8.85
CA ASP A 170 -49.07 -28.71 -10.11
C ASP A 170 -47.96 -27.65 -9.89
N ASP A 171 -48.37 -26.43 -9.52
CA ASP A 171 -47.45 -25.32 -9.16
C ASP A 171 -46.51 -25.67 -8.00
N PHE A 172 -46.95 -26.51 -7.06
CA PHE A 172 -46.11 -26.97 -5.96
C PHE A 172 -44.99 -27.90 -6.44
N VAL A 173 -45.30 -28.84 -7.34
CA VAL A 173 -44.31 -29.77 -7.88
C VAL A 173 -43.32 -29.06 -8.79
N ASP A 174 -43.74 -28.04 -9.55
CA ASP A 174 -42.83 -27.15 -10.27
C ASP A 174 -41.77 -26.55 -9.34
N LEU A 175 -42.16 -26.14 -8.13
CA LEU A 175 -41.21 -25.63 -7.12
C LEU A 175 -40.26 -26.72 -6.61
N LEU A 176 -40.69 -27.99 -6.51
CA LEU A 176 -39.80 -29.10 -6.16
C LEU A 176 -38.78 -29.38 -7.26
N GLU A 177 -39.19 -29.33 -8.53
CA GLU A 177 -38.30 -29.49 -9.68
C GLU A 177 -37.30 -28.33 -9.80
N ILE A 178 -37.72 -27.09 -9.46
CA ILE A 178 -36.81 -25.95 -9.32
C ILE A 178 -35.77 -26.20 -8.23
N GLN A 179 -36.18 -26.67 -7.04
CA GLN A 179 -35.23 -26.98 -5.96
C GLN A 179 -34.27 -28.11 -6.34
N LEU A 180 -34.74 -29.11 -7.09
CA LEU A 180 -33.93 -30.22 -7.54
C LEU A 180 -32.90 -29.78 -8.60
N SER A 181 -33.33 -29.01 -9.61
CA SER A 181 -32.46 -28.51 -10.67
C SER A 181 -31.43 -27.49 -10.19
N THR A 182 -31.78 -26.67 -9.19
CA THR A 182 -30.86 -25.71 -8.54
C THR A 182 -29.96 -26.36 -7.49
N ASN A 183 -30.08 -27.68 -7.27
CA ASN A 183 -29.35 -28.44 -6.25
C ASN A 183 -29.55 -27.89 -4.81
N GLU A 184 -30.72 -27.29 -4.55
CA GLU A 184 -31.12 -26.79 -3.23
C GLU A 184 -31.62 -27.93 -2.33
N LEU A 185 -30.73 -28.89 -2.04
CA LEU A 185 -31.10 -30.13 -1.33
C LEU A 185 -31.66 -29.89 0.08
N LYS A 186 -31.24 -28.82 0.77
CA LYS A 186 -31.71 -28.52 2.14
C LYS A 186 -33.15 -27.97 2.13
N PRO A 187 -33.50 -26.95 1.32
CA PRO A 187 -34.89 -26.59 1.07
C PRO A 187 -35.74 -27.76 0.56
N LEU A 188 -35.25 -28.55 -0.41
CA LEU A 188 -35.97 -29.70 -0.97
C LEU A 188 -36.35 -30.73 0.09
N ARG A 189 -35.41 -31.09 0.98
CA ARG A 189 -35.70 -31.99 2.11
C ARG A 189 -36.80 -31.45 3.01
N LYS A 190 -36.80 -30.14 3.31
CA LYS A 190 -37.86 -29.51 4.12
C LYS A 190 -39.22 -29.53 3.42
N SER A 191 -39.24 -29.42 2.10
CA SER A 191 -40.48 -29.54 1.32
C SER A 191 -41.03 -30.97 1.40
N ILE A 192 -40.18 -31.98 1.25
CA ILE A 192 -40.56 -33.40 1.41
C ILE A 192 -41.02 -33.71 2.83
N GLU A 193 -40.29 -33.26 3.85
CA GLU A 193 -40.69 -33.38 5.26
C GLU A 193 -42.07 -32.74 5.49
N PHE A 194 -42.32 -31.59 4.88
CA PHE A 194 -43.62 -30.91 4.97
C PHE A 194 -44.74 -31.71 4.30
N MET A 195 -44.49 -32.36 3.15
CA MET A 195 -45.45 -33.28 2.54
C MET A 195 -45.77 -34.46 3.45
N GLN A 196 -44.75 -35.07 4.07
CA GLN A 196 -44.90 -36.21 4.99
C GLN A 196 -45.69 -35.87 6.25
N GLN A 197 -45.72 -34.60 6.66
CA GLN A 197 -46.58 -34.15 7.75
C GLN A 197 -48.07 -34.15 7.41
N HIS A 198 -48.43 -34.21 6.12
CA HIS A 198 -49.80 -34.03 5.63
C HIS A 198 -50.31 -35.18 4.75
N MET A 199 -49.43 -36.07 4.28
CA MET A 199 -49.74 -37.16 3.35
C MET A 199 -48.95 -38.42 3.69
N THR A 200 -49.52 -39.59 3.41
CA THR A 200 -48.79 -40.87 3.50
C THR A 200 -47.75 -41.00 2.39
N PRO A 201 -46.71 -41.85 2.55
CA PRO A 201 -45.74 -42.09 1.49
C PRO A 201 -46.37 -42.52 0.15
N GLU A 202 -47.45 -43.31 0.20
CA GLU A 202 -48.20 -43.76 -0.98
C GLU A 202 -48.96 -42.61 -1.67
N GLU A 203 -49.53 -41.69 -0.89
CA GLU A 203 -50.17 -40.48 -1.39
C GLU A 203 -49.17 -39.54 -2.04
N ILE A 204 -48.01 -39.35 -1.41
CA ILE A 204 -46.90 -38.56 -1.95
C ILE A 204 -46.42 -39.16 -3.28
N ASN A 205 -46.20 -40.47 -3.34
CA ASN A 205 -45.76 -41.13 -4.56
C ASN A 205 -46.80 -41.01 -5.69
N ARG A 206 -48.10 -41.11 -5.38
CA ARG A 206 -49.16 -40.89 -6.37
C ARG A 206 -49.19 -39.45 -6.89
N LEU A 207 -49.00 -38.48 -6.00
CA LEU A 207 -48.91 -37.07 -6.37
C LEU A 207 -47.70 -36.82 -7.28
N LEU A 208 -46.52 -37.31 -6.90
CA LEU A 208 -45.31 -37.13 -7.70
C LEU A 208 -45.42 -37.79 -9.07
N ASN A 209 -45.94 -39.03 -9.16
CA ASN A 209 -46.17 -39.70 -10.44
C ASN A 209 -47.13 -38.92 -11.37
N ARG A 210 -48.01 -38.08 -10.81
CA ARG A 210 -49.02 -37.34 -11.56
C ARG A 210 -48.51 -36.01 -12.12
N TYR A 211 -47.67 -35.32 -11.36
CA TYR A 211 -47.32 -33.91 -11.62
C TYR A 211 -45.83 -33.69 -11.92
N VAL A 212 -44.95 -34.66 -11.66
CA VAL A 212 -43.52 -34.51 -11.99
C VAL A 212 -43.31 -34.69 -13.49
N ASN A 213 -42.60 -33.75 -14.11
CA ASN A 213 -42.52 -33.66 -15.57
C ASN A 213 -41.53 -34.64 -16.21
N THR A 214 -40.46 -35.01 -15.49
CA THR A 214 -39.41 -35.89 -16.03
C THR A 214 -39.22 -37.16 -15.20
N GLU A 215 -38.91 -38.28 -15.87
CA GLU A 215 -38.65 -39.56 -15.21
C GLU A 215 -37.47 -39.48 -14.22
N ASP A 216 -36.42 -38.72 -14.58
CA ASP A 216 -35.24 -38.53 -13.73
C ASP A 216 -35.56 -37.77 -12.43
N ASN A 217 -36.36 -36.69 -12.53
CA ASN A 217 -36.81 -35.96 -11.35
C ASN A 217 -37.73 -36.82 -10.50
N LEU A 218 -38.63 -37.58 -11.13
CA LEU A 218 -39.57 -38.46 -10.44
C LEU A 218 -38.83 -39.55 -9.66
N HIS A 219 -37.86 -40.21 -10.28
CA HIS A 219 -37.02 -41.20 -9.64
C HIS A 219 -36.30 -40.59 -8.42
N THR A 220 -35.72 -39.40 -8.59
CA THR A 220 -34.96 -38.73 -7.52
C THR A 220 -35.85 -38.32 -6.34
N LEU A 221 -36.99 -37.68 -6.60
CA LEU A 221 -37.93 -37.24 -5.57
C LEU A 221 -38.53 -38.45 -4.83
N THR A 222 -38.95 -39.49 -5.56
CA THR A 222 -39.47 -40.73 -4.97
C THR A 222 -38.43 -41.42 -4.07
N ARG A 223 -37.17 -41.48 -4.53
CA ARG A 223 -36.06 -41.99 -3.73
C ARG A 223 -35.85 -41.16 -2.45
N MET A 224 -35.92 -39.84 -2.53
CA MET A 224 -35.77 -38.96 -1.36
C MET A 224 -36.92 -39.14 -0.35
N VAL A 225 -38.16 -39.31 -0.81
CA VAL A 225 -39.32 -39.62 0.04
C VAL A 225 -39.12 -40.94 0.76
N ARG A 226 -38.69 -41.98 0.04
CA ARG A 226 -38.40 -43.30 0.63
C ARG A 226 -37.31 -43.23 1.71
N LEU A 227 -36.17 -42.61 1.39
CA LEU A 227 -35.03 -42.52 2.32
C LEU A 227 -35.35 -41.71 3.57
N SER A 228 -36.14 -40.63 3.44
CA SER A 228 -36.55 -39.82 4.59
C SER A 228 -37.53 -40.57 5.50
N TYR A 229 -38.42 -41.38 4.93
CA TYR A 229 -39.30 -42.28 5.69
C TYR A 229 -38.51 -43.35 6.46
N GLU A 230 -37.58 -44.04 5.79
CA GLU A 230 -36.72 -45.07 6.41
C GLU A 230 -35.85 -44.48 7.55
N ALA A 231 -35.32 -43.26 7.36
CA ALA A 231 -34.53 -42.57 8.38
C ALA A 231 -35.36 -42.10 9.59
N GLY A 232 -36.65 -41.82 9.42
CA GLY A 232 -37.58 -41.51 10.51
C GLY A 232 -37.85 -42.72 11.41
N TYR A 233 -37.88 -43.92 10.82
CA TYR A 233 -38.12 -45.18 11.53
C TYR A 233 -36.95 -45.63 12.41
N GLN A 234 -35.71 -45.23 12.09
CA GLN A 234 -34.51 -45.54 12.89
C GLN A 234 -34.28 -44.60 14.09
N LYS A 235 -35.10 -43.54 14.24
CA LYS A 235 -35.01 -42.57 15.34
C LYS A 235 -36.04 -42.79 16.46
N ILE A 236 -36.90 -43.80 16.32
CA ILE A 236 -37.89 -44.25 17.31
C ILE A 236 -37.37 -45.53 17.94
#